data_AF-A0A1Y3B4E1-F1
#
_entry.id   AF-A0A1Y3B4E1-F1
#
_cell.length_a   1.000
_cell.length_b   1.000
_cell.length_c   1.000
_cell.angle_alpha   90.00
_cell.angle_beta   90.00
_cell.angle_gamma   90.00
#
_symmetry.space_group_name_H-M   'P 1'
#
loop_
_entity.id
_entity.type
_entity.pdbx_description
1 polymer ?
#
loop_
_entity_poly.entity_id
_entity_poly.type
_entity_poly.pdbx_seq_one_letter_code
_entity_poly.pdbx_strand_id
1 'polypeptide(L)'
;MAYNLNMDKVFVASTLNELSVGFMNNISLGRGITGPNEINFCDNRYGSILLLRPMCELISKEVAFYLKFRQLDHLPCKPDYLTSTKLPLKS
;
A
#
# COMPACT_ATOMS: atom_id res chain seq x y z
N MET A 1 19.50 -4.31 4.07
CA MET A 1 19.54 -5.22 2.91
C MET A 1 19.77 -4.48 1.60
N ALA A 2 18.94 -3.48 1.24
CA ALA A 2 19.13 -2.71 0.00
C ALA A 2 20.51 -2.03 -0.13
N TYR A 3 21.05 -1.47 0.96
CA TYR A 3 22.39 -0.87 0.99
C TYR A 3 23.51 -1.85 0.62
N ASN A 4 23.39 -3.12 1.06
CA ASN A 4 24.40 -4.15 0.78
C ASN A 4 24.33 -4.67 -0.67
N LEU A 5 23.21 -4.42 -1.36
CA LEU A 5 22.96 -4.86 -2.73
C LEU A 5 23.17 -3.72 -3.76
N ASN A 6 23.65 -2.56 -3.31
CA ASN A 6 23.88 -1.36 -4.14
C ASN A 6 22.63 -0.95 -4.94
N MET A 7 21.45 -0.99 -4.29
CA MET A 7 20.17 -0.63 -4.88
C MET A 7 19.78 0.80 -4.51
N ASP A 8 19.67 1.67 -5.51
CA ASP A 8 19.32 3.09 -5.32
C ASP A 8 17.82 3.31 -5.11
N LYS A 9 16.98 2.35 -5.53
CA LYS A 9 15.51 2.47 -5.52
C LYS A 9 14.88 1.21 -4.94
N VAL A 10 13.96 1.39 -4.01
CA VAL A 10 13.21 0.32 -3.36
C VAL A 10 11.72 0.59 -3.55
N PHE A 11 11.02 -0.34 -4.19
CA PHE A 11 9.58 -0.27 -4.37
C PHE A 11 8.86 -0.94 -3.20
N VAL A 12 7.85 -0.28 -2.66
CA VAL A 12 7.02 -0.77 -1.56
C VAL A 12 5.58 -0.89 -2.03
N ALA A 13 4.97 -2.05 -1.78
CA ALA A 13 3.59 -2.36 -2.15
C ALA A 13 2.56 -1.79 -1.14
N SER A 14 2.78 -0.58 -0.61
CA SER A 14 1.81 0.07 0.28
C SER A 14 0.64 0.61 -0.53
N THR A 15 -0.57 0.17 -0.20
CA THR A 15 -1.80 0.67 -0.83
C THR A 15 -2.37 1.87 -0.09
N LEU A 16 -3.26 2.62 -0.74
CA LEU A 16 -3.92 3.80 -0.17
C LEU A 16 -4.62 3.50 1.17
N ASN A 17 -5.25 2.34 1.30
CA ASN A 17 -5.91 1.93 2.55
C ASN A 17 -4.90 1.79 3.70
N GLU A 18 -3.75 1.16 3.45
CA GLU A 18 -2.74 0.95 4.49
C GLU A 18 -2.10 2.27 4.92
N LEU A 19 -1.82 3.16 3.96
CA LEU A 19 -1.32 4.50 4.23
C LEU A 19 -2.34 5.33 5.01
N SER A 20 -3.62 5.26 4.64
CA SER A 20 -4.70 5.97 5.32
C SER A 20 -4.86 5.52 6.78
N VAL A 21 -4.83 4.20 7.05
CA VAL A 21 -4.89 3.67 8.43
C VAL A 21 -3.70 4.16 9.25
N GLY A 22 -2.48 4.10 8.69
CA GLY A 22 -1.28 4.60 9.36
C GLY A 22 -1.34 6.10 9.61
N PHE A 23 -1.79 6.87 8.64
CA PHE A 23 -1.95 8.31 8.72
C PHE A 23 -2.98 8.73 9.78
N MET A 24 -4.17 8.11 9.77
CA MET A 24 -5.20 8.34 10.79
C MET A 24 -4.70 7.99 12.19
N ASN A 25 -3.99 6.87 12.35
CA ASN A 25 -3.42 6.50 13.64
C ASN A 25 -2.39 7.53 14.13
N ASN A 26 -1.54 8.04 13.24
CA ASN A 26 -0.59 9.10 13.56
C ASN A 26 -1.31 10.40 13.97
N ILE A 27 -2.40 10.77 13.29
CA ILE A 27 -3.24 11.91 13.69
C ILE A 27 -3.84 11.68 15.08
N SER A 28 -4.44 10.53 15.32
CA SER A 28 -5.05 10.18 16.62
C SER A 28 -4.05 10.21 17.77
N LEU A 29 -2.77 9.90 17.51
CA LEU A 29 -1.68 9.97 18.49
C LEU A 29 -1.05 11.37 18.60
N GLY A 30 -1.55 12.38 17.87
CA GLY A 30 -1.01 13.74 17.88
C GLY A 30 0.30 13.92 17.10
N ARG A 31 0.66 12.98 16.21
CA ARG A 31 1.91 12.96 15.43
C ARG A 31 1.71 13.57 14.03
N GLY A 32 1.19 14.79 13.96
CA GLY A 32 0.86 15.44 12.69
C GLY A 32 2.05 15.75 11.77
N ILE A 33 3.26 15.83 12.33
CA ILE A 33 4.49 16.15 11.59
C ILE A 33 4.90 15.06 10.60
N THR A 34 4.45 13.81 10.78
CA THR A 34 4.81 12.70 9.88
C THR A 34 3.95 12.67 8.61
N GLY A 35 2.89 13.48 8.53
CA GLY A 35 1.88 13.41 7.47
C GLY A 35 2.42 13.31 6.05
N PRO A 36 3.28 14.26 5.59
CA PRO A 36 3.83 14.21 4.24
C PRO A 36 4.56 12.90 3.94
N ASN A 37 5.35 12.39 4.89
CA ASN A 37 6.16 11.19 4.67
C ASN A 37 5.34 9.90 4.61
N GLU A 38 4.17 9.87 5.24
CA GLU A 38 3.29 8.71 5.24
C GLU A 38 2.46 8.60 3.94
N ILE A 39 2.16 9.73 3.29
CA ILE A 39 1.30 9.76 2.09
C ILE A 39 2.07 9.97 0.77
N ASN A 40 3.33 10.38 0.83
CA ASN A 40 4.13 10.67 -0.35
C ASN A 40 4.43 9.40 -1.17
N PHE A 41 4.41 9.58 -2.50
CA PHE A 41 4.85 8.56 -3.46
C PHE A 41 6.33 8.20 -3.29
N CYS A 42 7.17 9.21 -3.05
CA CYS A 42 8.61 9.04 -2.87
C CYS A 42 9.03 9.50 -1.48
N ASP A 43 9.80 8.66 -0.80
CA ASP A 43 10.42 8.97 0.48
C ASP A 43 11.95 8.92 0.32
N ASN A 44 12.57 10.09 0.53
CA ASN A 44 14.00 10.34 0.33
C ASN A 44 14.77 10.50 1.65
N ARG A 45 14.17 10.15 2.80
CA ARG A 45 14.79 10.32 4.12
C ARG A 45 16.01 9.42 4.33
N TYR A 46 16.17 8.39 3.49
CA TYR A 46 17.23 7.39 3.59
C TYR A 46 18.51 7.74 2.80
N GLY A 47 18.67 9.01 2.39
CA GLY A 47 19.88 9.52 1.75
C GLY A 47 20.06 8.98 0.34
N SER A 48 20.90 7.96 0.17
CA SER A 48 21.23 7.37 -1.13
C SER A 48 20.16 6.44 -1.71
N ILE A 49 19.17 6.05 -0.90
CA ILE A 49 18.12 5.12 -1.30
C ILE A 49 16.79 5.87 -1.37
N LEU A 50 16.12 5.75 -2.51
CA LEU A 50 14.78 6.25 -2.75
C LEU A 50 13.76 5.15 -2.50
N LEU A 51 12.82 5.41 -1.59
CA LEU A 51 11.68 4.52 -1.35
C LEU A 51 10.49 4.99 -2.18
N LEU A 52 10.00 4.15 -3.08
CA LEU A 52 8.92 4.45 -4.01
C LEU A 52 7.68 3.61 -3.68
N ARG A 53 6.51 4.24 -3.63
CA ARG A 53 5.22 3.61 -3.34
C ARG A 53 4.29 3.68 -4.55
N PRO A 54 4.51 2.85 -5.59
CA PRO A 54 3.71 2.91 -6.81
C PRO A 54 2.23 2.57 -6.61
N MET A 55 1.87 1.92 -5.49
CA MET A 55 0.49 1.58 -5.17
C MET A 55 -0.19 2.59 -4.24
N CYS A 56 0.45 3.73 -3.91
CA CYS A 56 -0.08 4.67 -2.91
C CYS A 56 -1.43 5.30 -3.30
N GLU A 57 -1.73 5.37 -4.59
CA GLU A 57 -3.00 5.89 -5.12
C GLU A 57 -4.05 4.81 -5.32
N LEU A 58 -3.68 3.52 -5.19
CA LEU A 58 -4.56 2.39 -5.42
C LEU A 58 -5.19 1.89 -4.12
N ILE A 59 -6.50 1.65 -4.17
CA ILE A 59 -7.25 1.03 -3.08
C ILE A 59 -6.93 -0.48 -3.07
N SER A 60 -6.81 -1.08 -1.89
CA SER A 60 -6.50 -2.53 -1.79
C SER A 60 -7.50 -3.41 -2.53
N LYS A 61 -8.78 -2.99 -2.61
CA LYS A 61 -9.82 -3.68 -3.38
C LYS A 61 -9.51 -3.69 -4.88
N GLU A 62 -9.03 -2.58 -5.43
CA GLU A 62 -8.70 -2.47 -6.85
C GLU A 62 -7.52 -3.39 -7.20
N VAL A 63 -6.51 -3.42 -6.32
CA VAL A 63 -5.38 -4.36 -6.45
C VAL A 63 -5.87 -5.80 -6.39
N ALA A 64 -6.76 -6.14 -5.46
CA ALA A 64 -7.33 -7.49 -5.35
C ALA A 64 -8.12 -7.90 -6.61
N PHE A 65 -8.95 -7.00 -7.15
CA PHE A 65 -9.67 -7.24 -8.40
C PHE A 65 -8.73 -7.37 -9.59
N TYR A 66 -7.68 -6.53 -9.66
CA TYR A 66 -6.68 -6.62 -10.70
C TYR A 66 -6.00 -7.99 -10.71
N LEU A 67 -5.57 -8.48 -9.55
CA LEU A 67 -4.98 -9.81 -9.41
C LEU A 67 -5.94 -10.91 -9.89
N LYS A 68 -7.22 -10.82 -9.50
CA LYS A 68 -8.25 -11.79 -9.92
C LYS A 68 -8.49 -11.79 -11.42
N PHE A 69 -8.65 -10.62 -12.04
CA PHE A 69 -8.85 -10.53 -13.49
C PHE A 69 -7.62 -10.96 -14.29
N ARG A 70 -6.43 -10.81 -13.71
CA ARG A 70 -5.16 -11.27 -14.28
C ARG A 70 -4.82 -12.72 -13.92
N GLN A 71 -5.69 -13.44 -13.21
CA GLN A 71 -5.48 -14.84 -12.79
C GLN A 71 -4.22 -15.02 -11.92
N LEU A 72 -3.91 -14.03 -11.08
CA LEU A 72 -2.80 -14.03 -10.12
C LEU A 72 -3.27 -14.42 -8.70
N ASP A 73 -4.25 -15.33 -8.62
CA ASP A 73 -4.99 -15.68 -7.39
C ASP A 73 -4.16 -16.40 -6.32
N HIS A 74 -2.95 -16.84 -6.65
CA HIS A 74 -2.01 -17.48 -5.71
C HIS A 74 -1.28 -16.47 -4.82
N LEU A 75 -1.36 -15.17 -5.14
CA LEU A 75 -0.75 -14.14 -4.31
C LEU A 75 -1.65 -13.85 -3.11
N PRO A 76 -1.15 -13.98 -1.87
CA PRO A 76 -1.95 -13.73 -0.68
C PRO A 76 -2.35 -12.25 -0.62
N CYS A 77 -3.63 -11.99 -0.91
CA CYS A 77 -4.26 -10.70 -0.63
C CYS A 77 -4.87 -10.76 0.77
N LYS A 78 -4.83 -9.64 1.53
CA LYS A 78 -5.52 -9.58 2.83
C LYS A 78 -7.00 -10.01 2.65
N PRO A 79 -7.49 -10.97 3.45
CA PRO A 79 -8.74 -11.69 3.18
C PRO A 79 -10.02 -10.83 3.23
N ASP A 80 -9.92 -9.60 3.73
CA ASP A 80 -11.09 -8.76 4.03
C ASP A 80 -11.78 -8.19 2.77
N TYR A 81 -11.05 -8.10 1.65
CA TYR A 81 -11.56 -7.42 0.45
C TYR A 81 -12.45 -8.30 -0.44
N LEU A 82 -12.18 -9.60 -0.51
CA LEU A 82 -12.92 -10.56 -1.34
C LEU A 82 -14.19 -11.08 -0.63
N THR A 83 -14.21 -11.03 0.70
CA THR A 83 -15.32 -11.56 1.51
C THR A 83 -16.55 -10.63 1.50
N SER A 84 -16.35 -9.33 1.22
CA SER A 84 -17.43 -8.34 1.09
C SER A 84 -18.25 -8.48 -0.21
N THR A 85 -17.83 -9.30 -1.17
CA THR A 85 -18.59 -9.51 -2.43
C THR A 85 -19.64 -10.62 -2.34
N LYS A 86 -20.01 -11.10 -1.15
CA LYS A 86 -21.33 -11.72 -0.96
C LYS A 86 -22.43 -10.64 -1.00
N LEU A 87 -22.47 -9.83 -2.06
CA LEU A 87 -23.73 -9.21 -2.45
C LEU A 87 -24.60 -10.32 -3.02
N PRO A 88 -25.90 -10.38 -2.67
CA PRO A 88 -26.79 -11.38 -3.24
C PRO A 88 -26.77 -11.22 -4.75
N LEU A 89 -26.32 -12.26 -5.45
CA LEU A 89 -26.69 -12.44 -6.85
C LEU A 89 -28.21 -12.47 -6.85
N LYS A 90 -28.81 -11.36 -7.28
CA LYS A 90 -30.25 -11.22 -7.39
C LYS A 90 -30.69 -12.20 -8.48
N SER A 91 -31.23 -13.35 -8.08
CA SER A 91 -32.00 -14.25 -8.96
C SER A 91 -33.41 -13.71 -9.11
#